data_AF-A0A499Q3R9-F1
#
_entry.id   AF-A0A499Q3R9-F1
#
_cell.length_a   1.000
_cell.length_b   1.000
_cell.length_c   1.000
_cell.angle_alpha   90.00
_cell.angle_beta   90.00
_cell.angle_gamma   90.00
#
_symmetry.space_group_name_H-M   'P 1'
#
loop_
_entity.id
_entity.type
_entity.pdbx_description
1 polymer ?
#
loop_
_entity_poly.entity_id
_entity_poly.type
_entity_poly.pdbx_seq_one_letter_code
_entity_poly.pdbx_strand_id
1 'polypeptide(L)'
;MKTLAFIIVSLTLVLETYADVASLITPSLFDQMLKYRNDGRCPSNGFYKYDAFISAARSFNGFGTTGDVATQKKELAAFLGQTSHETTGGWSSAPDGPYAWGYCFIRENNQDVYCTPSAQYPCAAGKKYYGRGPIQLTHNYNYAQAGRAIGIVDLINNPDLVATDPVVSFKTAIWFWMTPQANLLNDPDLV
;
A
#
# COMPACT_ATOMS: atom_id res chain seq x y z
N MET A 1 46.46 -43.77 -24.71
CA MET A 1 45.38 -42.92 -25.25
C MET A 1 44.31 -42.76 -24.17
N LYS A 2 44.25 -41.59 -23.52
CA LYS A 2 43.17 -41.23 -22.58
C LYS A 2 42.34 -40.14 -23.26
N THR A 3 41.09 -40.44 -23.57
CA THR A 3 40.16 -39.50 -24.20
C THR A 3 39.65 -38.53 -23.14
N LEU A 4 39.92 -37.23 -23.30
CA LEU A 4 39.29 -36.18 -22.50
C LEU A 4 37.88 -35.93 -23.03
N ALA A 5 36.87 -36.08 -22.18
CA ALA A 5 35.52 -35.63 -22.44
C ALA A 5 35.36 -34.18 -21.94
N PHE A 6 35.01 -33.26 -22.84
CA PHE A 6 34.58 -31.91 -22.48
C PHE A 6 33.10 -31.94 -22.13
N ILE A 7 32.76 -31.66 -20.87
CA ILE A 7 31.38 -31.45 -20.44
C ILE A 7 31.03 -30.00 -20.76
N ILE A 8 30.22 -29.79 -21.80
CA ILE A 8 29.57 -28.51 -22.06
C ILE A 8 28.38 -28.42 -21.11
N VAL A 9 28.50 -27.64 -20.04
CA VAL A 9 27.34 -27.26 -19.22
C VAL A 9 26.61 -26.17 -19.98
N SER A 10 25.53 -26.55 -20.67
CA SER A 10 24.55 -25.61 -21.23
C SER A 10 23.88 -24.88 -20.06
N LEU A 11 24.24 -23.62 -19.84
CA LEU A 11 23.50 -22.72 -18.96
C LEU A 11 22.20 -22.34 -19.69
N THR A 12 21.17 -23.17 -19.53
CA THR A 12 19.81 -22.79 -19.90
C THR A 12 19.41 -21.65 -18.97
N LEU A 13 19.38 -20.42 -19.48
CA LEU A 13 18.79 -19.29 -18.77
C LEU A 13 17.30 -19.62 -18.57
N VAL A 14 16.94 -20.09 -17.38
CA VAL A 14 15.56 -20.12 -16.96
C VAL A 14 15.16 -18.65 -16.86
N LEU A 15 14.40 -18.17 -17.84
CA LEU A 15 13.62 -16.95 -17.69
C LEU A 15 12.60 -17.26 -16.59
N GLU A 16 12.99 -17.09 -15.33
CA GLU A 16 12.02 -17.00 -14.26
C GLU A 16 11.09 -15.85 -14.65
N THR A 17 9.86 -16.19 -15.01
CA THR A 17 8.79 -15.21 -15.10
C THR A 17 8.62 -14.66 -13.70
N TYR A 18 9.28 -13.54 -13.40
CA TYR A 18 9.07 -12.84 -12.14
C TYR A 18 7.56 -12.55 -12.05
N ALA A 19 6.90 -13.17 -11.08
CA ALA A 19 5.52 -12.83 -10.77
C ALA A 19 5.48 -11.35 -10.43
N ASP A 20 4.70 -10.59 -11.19
CA ASP A 20 4.54 -9.15 -11.03
C ASP A 20 3.07 -8.86 -10.80
N VAL A 21 2.76 -8.01 -9.81
CA VAL A 21 1.40 -7.57 -9.51
C VAL A 21 0.71 -7.01 -10.76
N ALA A 22 1.47 -6.37 -11.66
CA ALA A 22 0.96 -5.82 -12.92
C ALA A 22 0.36 -6.89 -13.87
N SER A 23 0.75 -8.17 -13.71
CA SER A 23 0.19 -9.29 -14.49
C SER A 23 -1.21 -9.70 -14.02
N LEU A 24 -1.59 -9.37 -12.78
CA LEU A 24 -2.89 -9.71 -12.18
C LEU A 24 -3.82 -8.49 -12.11
N ILE A 25 -3.28 -7.33 -11.73
CA ILE A 25 -4.00 -6.07 -11.65
C ILE A 25 -3.50 -5.20 -12.81
N THR A 26 -4.21 -5.28 -13.93
CA THR A 26 -3.97 -4.40 -15.07
C THR A 26 -4.45 -2.97 -14.77
N PRO A 27 -4.00 -1.94 -15.52
CA PRO A 27 -4.54 -0.60 -15.38
C PRO A 27 -6.07 -0.57 -15.48
N SER A 28 -6.63 -1.30 -16.44
CA SER A 28 -8.08 -1.37 -16.65
C SER A 28 -8.82 -2.02 -15.48
N LEU A 29 -8.25 -3.07 -14.87
CA LEU A 29 -8.86 -3.71 -13.70
C LEU A 29 -8.76 -2.81 -12.47
N PHE A 30 -7.63 -2.13 -12.27
CA PHE A 30 -7.47 -1.13 -11.21
C PHE A 30 -8.50 -0.01 -11.35
N ASP A 31 -8.68 0.52 -12.56
CA ASP A 31 -9.68 1.54 -12.86
C ASP A 31 -11.11 1.04 -12.70
N GLN A 32 -11.38 -0.22 -13.03
CA GLN A 32 -12.69 -0.84 -12.83
C GLN A 32 -13.00 -1.03 -11.33
N MET A 33 -12.03 -1.47 -10.53
CA MET A 33 -12.19 -1.67 -9.09
C MET A 33 -12.34 -0.34 -8.35
N LEU A 34 -11.54 0.67 -8.73
CA LEU A 34 -11.51 1.98 -8.08
C LEU A 34 -12.16 3.05 -8.99
N LYS A 35 -13.37 2.75 -9.44
CA LYS A 35 -14.08 3.45 -10.52
C LYS A 35 -14.30 4.94 -10.25
N TYR A 36 -14.68 5.29 -9.02
CA TYR A 36 -15.03 6.68 -8.67
C TYR A 36 -13.93 7.44 -7.92
N ARG A 37 -12.71 6.88 -7.76
CA ARG A 37 -11.63 7.56 -7.02
C ARG A 37 -11.23 8.93 -7.61
N ASN A 38 -11.45 9.12 -8.91
CA ASN A 38 -11.18 10.38 -9.64
C ASN A 38 -12.46 11.19 -9.92
N ASP A 39 -13.57 10.87 -9.26
CA ASP A 39 -14.77 11.68 -9.32
C ASP A 39 -14.51 13.06 -8.68
N GLY A 40 -15.13 14.13 -9.20
CA GLY A 40 -14.99 15.48 -8.66
C GLY A 40 -15.45 15.63 -7.21
N ARG A 41 -16.26 14.70 -6.70
CA ARG A 41 -16.69 14.62 -5.30
C ARG A 41 -15.61 14.09 -4.36
N CYS A 42 -14.58 13.43 -4.87
CA CYS A 42 -13.53 12.83 -4.07
C CYS A 42 -12.38 13.82 -3.84
N PRO A 43 -12.04 14.14 -2.57
CA PRO A 43 -10.89 15.00 -2.27
C PRO A 43 -9.53 14.44 -2.75
N SER A 44 -9.44 13.14 -3.01
CA SER A 44 -8.26 12.48 -3.57
C SER A 44 -8.17 12.53 -5.10
N ASN A 45 -9.10 13.20 -5.80
CA ASN A 45 -9.18 13.15 -7.27
C ASN A 45 -7.82 13.44 -7.95
N GLY A 46 -7.34 12.50 -8.77
CA GLY A 46 -6.08 12.59 -9.49
C GLY A 46 -4.85 12.15 -8.70
N PHE A 47 -5.00 11.78 -7.43
CA PHE A 47 -3.90 11.37 -6.55
C PHE A 47 -3.53 9.89 -6.73
N TYR A 48 -4.48 8.97 -6.56
CA TYR A 48 -4.20 7.53 -6.58
C TYR A 48 -4.06 6.99 -8.00
N LYS A 49 -2.81 6.93 -8.48
CA LYS A 49 -2.46 6.49 -9.83
C LYS A 49 -2.03 5.01 -9.83
N TYR A 50 -2.38 4.31 -10.91
CA TYR A 50 -1.97 2.92 -11.13
C TYR A 50 -0.45 2.75 -11.08
N ASP A 51 0.30 3.62 -11.76
CA ASP A 51 1.76 3.54 -11.79
C ASP A 51 2.37 3.68 -10.38
N ALA A 52 1.77 4.51 -9.53
CA ALA A 52 2.21 4.67 -8.15
C ALA A 52 1.97 3.40 -7.32
N PHE A 53 0.81 2.75 -7.51
CA PHE A 53 0.50 1.46 -6.89
C PHE A 53 1.51 0.38 -7.31
N ILE A 54 1.80 0.24 -8.61
CA ILE A 54 2.75 -0.75 -9.12
C ILE A 54 4.19 -0.45 -8.67
N SER A 55 4.62 0.81 -8.71
CA SER A 55 5.93 1.21 -8.18
C SER A 55 6.08 0.90 -6.69
N ALA A 56 5.04 1.12 -5.90
CA ALA A 56 5.04 0.76 -4.49
C ALA A 56 5.05 -0.76 -4.29
N ALA A 57 4.18 -1.51 -4.97
CA ALA A 57 4.09 -2.97 -4.91
C ALA A 57 5.44 -3.65 -5.19
N ARG A 58 6.16 -3.21 -6.22
CA ARG A 58 7.49 -3.73 -6.58
C ARG A 58 8.58 -3.46 -5.53
N SER A 59 8.30 -2.64 -4.52
CA SER A 59 9.22 -2.42 -3.39
C SER A 59 9.05 -3.45 -2.26
N PHE A 60 8.05 -4.34 -2.32
CA PHE A 60 7.77 -5.33 -1.28
C PHE A 60 7.72 -6.73 -1.86
N ASN A 61 8.82 -7.47 -1.71
CA ASN A 61 8.89 -8.86 -2.15
C ASN A 61 7.79 -9.69 -1.45
N GLY A 62 7.03 -10.45 -2.24
CA GLY A 62 5.96 -11.33 -1.75
C GLY A 62 4.56 -10.74 -1.81
N PHE A 63 4.41 -9.41 -1.82
CA PHE A 63 3.09 -8.77 -1.90
C PHE A 63 2.43 -9.05 -3.26
N GLY A 64 1.32 -9.79 -3.26
CA GLY A 64 0.60 -10.16 -4.48
C GLY A 64 1.35 -11.13 -5.39
N THR A 65 2.45 -11.73 -4.91
CA THR A 65 3.30 -12.65 -5.67
C THR A 65 3.59 -13.96 -4.92
N THR A 66 2.92 -14.19 -3.79
CA THR A 66 3.10 -15.38 -2.95
C THR A 66 1.98 -16.40 -3.16
N GLY A 67 2.33 -17.67 -3.27
CA GLY A 67 1.36 -18.76 -3.49
C GLY A 67 0.88 -18.85 -4.94
N ASP A 68 -0.23 -19.56 -5.16
CA ASP A 68 -0.84 -19.70 -6.48
C ASP A 68 -1.59 -18.43 -6.93
N VAL A 69 -1.96 -18.36 -8.22
CA VAL A 69 -2.66 -17.21 -8.80
C VAL A 69 -3.96 -16.88 -8.05
N ALA A 70 -4.67 -17.88 -7.53
CA ALA A 70 -5.90 -17.66 -6.78
C ALA A 70 -5.61 -16.98 -5.43
N THR A 71 -4.54 -17.39 -4.75
CA THR A 71 -4.05 -16.79 -3.50
C THR A 71 -3.58 -15.36 -3.71
N GLN A 72 -2.79 -15.13 -4.75
CA GLN A 72 -2.30 -13.80 -5.12
C GLN A 72 -3.46 -12.83 -5.42
N LYS A 73 -4.48 -13.28 -6.18
CA LYS A 73 -5.69 -12.49 -6.42
C LYS A 73 -6.47 -12.20 -5.16
N LYS A 74 -6.58 -13.18 -4.24
CA LYS A 74 -7.25 -12.98 -2.94
C LYS A 74 -6.52 -11.95 -2.08
N GLU A 75 -5.19 -12.00 -2.01
CA GLU A 75 -4.40 -11.01 -1.28
C GLU A 75 -4.64 -9.61 -1.83
N LEU A 76 -4.50 -9.43 -3.15
CA LEU A 76 -4.68 -8.13 -3.80
C LEU A 76 -6.11 -7.60 -3.65
N ALA A 77 -7.12 -8.47 -3.74
CA ALA A 77 -8.51 -8.10 -3.50
C ALA A 77 -8.76 -7.72 -2.03
N ALA A 78 -8.16 -8.44 -1.07
CA ALA A 78 -8.29 -8.13 0.35
C ALA A 78 -7.61 -6.80 0.70
N PHE A 79 -6.39 -6.58 0.21
CA PHE A 79 -5.68 -5.32 0.38
C PHE A 79 -6.46 -4.15 -0.20
N LEU A 80 -6.91 -4.25 -1.46
CA LEU A 80 -7.69 -3.19 -2.11
C LEU A 80 -9.06 -3.00 -1.44
N GLY A 81 -9.67 -4.07 -0.92
CA GLY A 81 -10.93 -4.01 -0.17
C GLY A 81 -10.79 -3.26 1.14
N GLN A 82 -9.82 -3.65 1.99
CA GLN A 82 -9.56 -2.98 3.27
C GLN A 82 -9.19 -1.52 3.08
N THR A 83 -8.22 -1.23 2.21
CA THR A 83 -7.82 0.15 1.93
C THR A 83 -8.92 0.99 1.25
N SER A 84 -9.85 0.35 0.53
CA SER A 84 -11.04 1.03 0.01
C SER A 84 -12.01 1.40 1.13
N HIS A 85 -12.17 0.56 2.16
CA HIS A 85 -12.98 0.87 3.33
C HIS A 85 -12.43 2.11 4.06
N GLU A 86 -11.14 2.11 4.36
CA GLU A 86 -10.42 3.21 5.03
C GLU A 86 -10.57 4.57 4.33
N THR A 87 -10.80 4.55 3.02
CA THR A 87 -10.80 5.75 2.17
C THR A 87 -12.12 5.95 1.43
N THR A 88 -13.19 5.27 1.87
CA THR A 88 -14.45 5.25 1.14
C THR A 88 -15.14 6.60 1.13
N GLY A 89 -15.68 6.97 -0.03
CA GLY A 89 -16.67 8.03 -0.18
C GLY A 89 -18.06 7.50 -0.50
N GLY A 90 -18.29 6.19 -0.32
CA GLY A 90 -19.54 5.54 -0.69
C GLY A 90 -20.69 5.83 0.26
N TRP A 91 -21.91 5.86 -0.29
CA TRP A 91 -23.16 5.96 0.46
C TRP A 91 -24.20 5.00 -0.14
N SER A 92 -25.33 4.82 0.55
CA SER A 92 -26.34 3.79 0.22
C SER A 92 -26.90 3.89 -1.20
N SER A 93 -27.00 5.11 -1.76
CA SER A 93 -27.51 5.39 -3.11
C SER A 93 -26.41 5.86 -4.08
N ALA A 94 -25.14 5.56 -3.79
CA ALA A 94 -24.04 5.96 -4.65
C ALA A 94 -24.14 5.30 -6.04
N PRO A 95 -23.75 6.00 -7.12
CA PRO A 95 -23.62 5.38 -8.44
C PRO A 95 -22.77 4.11 -8.39
N ASP A 96 -23.29 3.01 -8.97
CA ASP A 96 -22.72 1.65 -8.90
C ASP A 96 -22.55 1.06 -7.48
N GLY A 97 -23.24 1.63 -6.49
CA GLY A 97 -23.24 1.17 -5.10
C GLY A 97 -22.06 1.67 -4.28
N PRO A 98 -22.10 1.54 -2.94
CA PRO A 98 -21.11 2.12 -2.02
C PRO A 98 -19.69 1.55 -2.20
N TYR A 99 -19.56 0.33 -2.73
CA TYR A 99 -18.26 -0.35 -2.85
C TYR A 99 -17.44 0.09 -4.07
N ALA A 100 -18.01 0.86 -4.99
CA ALA A 100 -17.30 1.45 -6.14
C ALA A 100 -16.55 2.76 -5.77
N TRP A 101 -16.64 3.19 -4.51
CA TRP A 101 -16.22 4.50 -4.00
C TRP A 101 -15.03 4.45 -3.04
N GLY A 102 -14.27 3.35 -3.06
CA GLY A 102 -12.96 3.30 -2.39
C GLY A 102 -11.98 4.33 -2.94
N TYR A 103 -10.96 4.66 -2.15
CA TYR A 103 -9.89 5.60 -2.54
C TYR A 103 -10.38 7.03 -2.82
N CYS A 104 -11.50 7.43 -2.24
CA CYS A 104 -12.09 8.77 -2.40
C CYS A 104 -11.44 9.81 -1.46
N PHE A 105 -11.00 9.37 -0.28
CA PHE A 105 -10.28 10.19 0.69
C PHE A 105 -8.79 9.84 0.75
N ILE A 106 -8.01 10.79 1.26
CA ILE A 106 -6.56 10.66 1.44
C ILE A 106 -6.09 11.15 2.80
N ARG A 107 -6.82 12.10 3.39
CA ARG A 107 -6.59 12.60 4.75
C ARG A 107 -7.84 12.31 5.56
N GLU A 108 -7.64 11.98 6.82
CA GLU A 108 -8.68 11.93 7.82
C GLU A 108 -9.44 13.27 7.87
N ASN A 109 -10.75 13.20 8.11
CA ASN A 109 -11.58 14.39 8.27
C ASN A 109 -11.24 15.15 9.57
N ASN A 110 -11.04 14.43 10.68
CA ASN A 110 -10.64 15.03 11.95
C ASN A 110 -9.11 14.99 12.12
N GLN A 111 -8.45 16.08 11.75
CA GLN A 111 -6.99 16.12 11.71
C GLN A 111 -6.37 16.44 13.08
N ASP A 112 -6.50 15.54 14.04
CA ASP A 112 -5.88 15.65 15.38
C ASP A 112 -4.35 15.37 15.32
N VAL A 113 -3.65 15.57 16.44
CA VAL A 113 -2.19 15.54 16.52
C VAL A 113 -1.65 14.10 16.48
N TYR A 114 -2.34 13.15 17.11
CA TYR A 114 -1.94 11.73 17.22
C TYR A 114 -0.46 11.55 17.59
N CYS A 115 -0.04 12.17 18.69
CA CYS A 115 1.33 12.15 19.17
C CYS A 115 1.40 11.54 20.57
N THR A 116 2.13 10.43 20.66
CA THR A 116 2.58 9.83 21.93
C THR A 116 4.11 9.87 21.91
N PRO A 117 4.73 10.95 22.40
CA PRO A 117 6.16 11.16 22.25
C PRO A 117 6.95 10.15 23.10
N SER A 118 8.02 9.60 22.53
CA SER A 118 8.98 8.75 23.24
C SER A 118 10.40 9.03 22.76
N ALA A 119 11.39 8.50 23.48
CA ALA A 119 12.79 8.59 23.04
C ALA A 119 13.04 7.92 21.67
N GLN A 120 12.29 6.85 21.38
CA GLN A 120 12.41 6.13 20.11
C GLN A 120 11.64 6.80 18.97
N TYR A 121 10.48 7.40 19.29
CA TYR A 121 9.55 8.02 18.33
C TYR A 121 9.15 9.42 18.81
N PRO A 122 10.03 10.42 18.66
CA PRO A 122 9.71 11.79 19.02
C PRO A 122 8.65 12.36 18.05
N CYS A 123 7.91 13.36 18.52
CA CYS A 123 7.01 14.13 17.66
C CYS A 123 7.72 15.42 17.22
N ALA A 124 7.70 15.69 15.92
CA ALA A 124 8.24 16.92 15.37
C ALA A 124 7.32 18.10 15.68
N ALA A 125 7.92 19.26 16.00
CA ALA A 125 7.17 20.46 16.35
C ALA A 125 6.21 20.89 15.22
N GLY A 126 4.95 21.15 15.58
CA GLY A 126 3.91 21.58 14.62
C GLY A 126 3.42 20.49 13.66
N LYS A 127 3.89 19.24 13.79
CA LYS A 127 3.44 18.12 12.96
C LYS A 127 2.29 17.37 13.60
N LYS A 128 1.44 16.80 12.74
CA LYS A 128 0.28 16.00 13.10
C LYS A 128 0.31 14.66 12.36
N TYR A 129 -0.06 13.60 13.06
CA TYR A 129 0.01 12.22 12.60
C TYR A 129 -1.37 11.57 12.45
N TYR A 130 -2.38 12.37 12.08
CA TYR A 130 -3.72 11.89 11.67
C TYR A 130 -3.66 10.95 10.47
N GLY A 131 -4.77 10.25 10.20
CA GLY A 131 -4.87 9.27 9.13
C GLY A 131 -4.51 9.81 7.75
N ARG A 132 -3.55 9.18 7.07
CA ARG A 132 -3.21 9.50 5.67
C ARG A 132 -3.05 8.25 4.81
N GLY A 133 -3.36 8.40 3.53
CA GLY A 133 -3.16 7.38 2.50
C GLY A 133 -4.12 6.19 2.61
N PRO A 134 -3.86 5.11 1.86
CA PRO A 134 -4.82 4.00 1.70
C PRO A 134 -5.14 3.24 2.97
N ILE A 135 -4.20 3.15 3.92
CA ILE A 135 -4.40 2.45 5.20
C ILE A 135 -4.71 3.42 6.36
N GLN A 136 -4.97 4.69 6.06
CA GLN A 136 -5.11 5.77 7.05
C GLN A 136 -4.05 5.70 8.15
N LEU A 137 -2.77 5.67 7.75
CA LEU A 137 -1.64 5.58 8.67
C LEU A 137 -1.74 6.68 9.73
N THR A 138 -1.82 6.27 10.99
CA THR A 138 -2.09 7.15 12.14
C THR A 138 -1.06 6.92 13.24
N HIS A 139 -0.79 7.95 14.05
CA HIS A 139 0.19 7.99 15.15
C HIS A 139 1.68 8.09 14.77
N ASN A 140 2.40 8.96 15.50
CA ASN A 140 3.83 9.24 15.32
C ASN A 140 4.72 7.99 15.23
N TYR A 141 4.48 6.97 16.06
CA TYR A 141 5.29 5.75 16.06
C TYR A 141 5.09 4.92 14.79
N ASN A 142 3.89 4.92 14.18
CA ASN A 142 3.66 4.24 12.91
C ASN A 142 4.31 5.00 11.76
N TYR A 143 4.22 6.33 11.73
CA TYR A 143 4.94 7.15 10.75
C TYR A 143 6.45 6.94 10.82
N ALA A 144 7.03 6.89 12.03
CA ALA A 144 8.46 6.61 12.19
C ALA A 144 8.87 5.24 11.66
N GLN A 145 8.11 4.20 12.00
CA GLN A 145 8.40 2.83 11.58
C GLN A 145 8.24 2.66 10.06
N ALA A 146 7.13 3.16 9.51
CA ALA A 146 6.87 3.15 8.07
C ALA A 146 7.99 3.88 7.32
N GLY A 147 8.32 5.10 7.73
CA GLY A 147 9.34 5.92 7.08
C GLY A 147 10.70 5.22 7.00
N ARG A 148 11.12 4.55 8.07
CA ARG A 148 12.33 3.72 8.10
C ARG A 148 12.26 2.55 7.12
N ALA A 149 11.13 1.86 7.06
CA ALA A 149 10.96 0.65 6.26
C ALA A 149 10.87 0.92 4.74
N ILE A 150 10.18 1.98 4.31
CA ILE A 150 9.82 2.17 2.90
C ILE A 150 10.91 2.79 2.01
N GLY A 151 12.12 2.92 2.54
CA GLY A 151 13.27 3.53 1.87
C GLY A 151 13.88 4.72 2.61
N ILE A 152 13.78 4.77 3.95
CA ILE A 152 14.33 5.83 4.80
C ILE A 152 13.76 7.21 4.40
N VAL A 153 12.44 7.29 4.37
CA VAL A 153 11.71 8.55 4.21
C VAL A 153 11.47 9.14 5.60
N ASP A 154 11.84 10.40 5.82
CA ASP A 154 11.64 11.07 7.11
C ASP A 154 10.18 11.51 7.29
N LEU A 155 9.33 10.53 7.60
CA LEU A 155 7.90 10.73 7.85
C LEU A 155 7.59 11.31 9.23
N ILE A 156 8.56 11.35 10.15
CA ILE A 156 8.38 12.05 11.43
C ILE A 156 8.35 13.55 11.22
N ASN A 157 9.27 14.08 10.40
CA ASN A 157 9.31 15.52 10.08
C ASN A 157 8.42 15.88 8.88
N ASN A 158 8.11 14.92 8.00
CA ASN A 158 7.35 15.13 6.77
C ASN A 158 6.15 14.17 6.63
N PRO A 159 5.22 14.11 7.61
CA PRO A 159 4.09 13.18 7.57
C PRO A 159 3.15 13.43 6.38
N ASP A 160 3.09 14.66 5.88
CA ASP A 160 2.25 15.01 4.73
C ASP A 160 2.67 14.33 3.42
N LEU A 161 3.89 13.78 3.32
CA LEU A 161 4.31 12.98 2.16
C LEU A 161 3.38 11.79 1.90
N VAL A 162 2.81 11.20 2.95
CA VAL A 162 1.81 10.12 2.83
C VAL A 162 0.54 10.60 2.10
N ALA A 163 0.28 11.90 2.06
CA ALA A 163 -0.87 12.51 1.39
C ALA A 163 -0.49 13.47 0.23
N THR A 164 0.78 13.51 -0.19
CA THR A 164 1.25 14.35 -1.31
C THR A 164 2.13 13.60 -2.31
N ASP A 165 2.71 12.47 -1.92
CA ASP A 165 3.43 11.55 -2.81
C ASP A 165 2.65 10.22 -2.90
N PRO A 166 2.07 9.87 -4.05
CA PRO A 166 1.25 8.67 -4.16
C PRO A 166 2.07 7.37 -4.05
N VAL A 167 3.35 7.36 -4.40
CA VAL A 167 4.22 6.18 -4.22
C VAL A 167 4.49 5.98 -2.73
N VAL A 168 4.84 7.04 -1.99
CA VAL A 168 4.98 6.98 -0.52
C VAL A 168 3.68 6.52 0.13
N SER A 169 2.54 7.06 -0.31
CA SER A 169 1.21 6.71 0.19
C SER A 169 0.90 5.20 0.06
N PHE A 170 1.11 4.64 -1.14
CA PHE A 170 0.92 3.19 -1.33
C PHE A 170 1.96 2.37 -0.57
N LYS A 171 3.22 2.83 -0.52
CA LYS A 171 4.27 2.14 0.24
C LYS A 171 3.94 2.03 1.72
N THR A 172 3.39 3.06 2.35
CA THR A 172 3.00 2.97 3.76
C THR A 172 1.87 1.96 3.99
N ALA A 173 0.91 1.86 3.06
CA ALA A 173 -0.16 0.88 3.14
C ALA A 173 0.34 -0.56 2.97
N ILE A 174 1.19 -0.80 1.97
CA ILE A 174 1.77 -2.13 1.73
C ILE A 174 2.74 -2.51 2.85
N TRP A 175 3.51 -1.57 3.39
CA TRP A 175 4.34 -1.80 4.58
C TRP A 175 3.50 -2.30 5.75
N PHE A 176 2.38 -1.63 6.03
CA PHE A 176 1.49 -2.03 7.13
C PHE A 176 0.94 -3.44 6.90
N TRP A 177 0.49 -3.73 5.68
CA TRP A 177 0.00 -5.06 5.28
C TRP A 177 1.06 -6.17 5.42
N MET A 178 2.30 -5.88 5.05
CA MET A 178 3.40 -6.85 5.02
C MET A 178 4.17 -6.97 6.34
N THR A 179 3.87 -6.14 7.35
CA THR A 179 4.60 -6.11 8.62
C THR A 179 3.78 -6.77 9.72
N PRO A 180 4.16 -7.96 10.21
CA PRO A 180 3.54 -8.55 11.37
C PRO A 180 3.71 -7.61 12.57
N GLN A 181 2.60 -7.15 13.15
CA GLN A 181 2.66 -6.48 14.45
C GLN A 181 2.50 -7.54 15.54
N ALA A 182 3.43 -7.57 16.49
CA ALA A 182 3.30 -8.43 17.65
C ALA A 182 2.03 -8.00 18.43
N ASN A 183 1.01 -8.88 18.44
CA ASN A 183 -0.30 -8.75 19.11
C ASN A 183 -1.49 -8.21 18.30
N LEU A 184 -1.67 -8.62 17.03
CA LEU A 184 -2.93 -8.40 16.28
C LEU A 184 -4.19 -9.02 16.94
N LEU A 185 -4.05 -9.82 17.99
CA LEU A 185 -5.18 -10.45 18.71
C LEU A 185 -5.98 -9.47 19.60
N ASN A 186 -5.51 -8.23 19.81
CA ASN A 186 -6.15 -7.25 20.70
C ASN A 186 -6.34 -5.86 20.07
N ASP A 187 -6.19 -5.71 18.75
CA ASP A 187 -6.41 -4.44 18.07
C ASP A 187 -7.89 -4.30 17.65
N PRO A 188 -8.67 -3.38 18.25
CA PRO A 188 -10.07 -3.19 17.89
C PRO A 188 -10.29 -2.62 16.49
N ASP A 189 -9.23 -2.12 15.83
CA ASP A 189 -9.31 -1.44 14.53
C ASP A 189 -8.91 -2.35 13.34
N LEU A 190 -8.76 -3.67 13.56
CA LEU A 190 -8.40 -4.64 12.52
C LEU A 190 -9.52 -5.60 12.09
N VAL A 191 -10.79 -5.18 12.22
CA VAL A 191 -11.96 -5.90 11.66
C VAL A 191 -12.83 -5.00 10.82
#